data_AF-A0A1Q8VKK1-F1
#
_entry.id   AF-A0A1Q8VKK1-F1
#
_cell.length_a   1.000
_cell.length_b   1.000
_cell.length_c   1.000
_cell.angle_alpha   90.00
_cell.angle_beta   90.00
_cell.angle_gamma   90.00
#
_symmetry.space_group_name_H-M   'P 1'
#
loop_
_entity.id
_entity.type
_entity.pdbx_description
1 polymer ?
#
loop_
_entity_poly.entity_id
_entity_poly.type
_entity_poly.pdbx_seq_one_letter_code
_entity_poly.pdbx_strand_id
1 'polypeptide(L)'
;MNVAIDLSAGLFSRIESLLLEWIEREGYSRVDFEYSYIALAGSYICWVHTPEGSARVHLPSDISLIVRDLRRSQVDSHRGAWLWSHFWVDAAEGVLHQECDWMREPEIDDEPVGNGDAAFELDQFPRDPEWIPEWMATKAAAYHKEAERRERRRQRDRERRAKKKAEAAQPEGNGAGE
;
A
#
# COMPACT_ATOMS: atom_id res chain seq x y z
N MET A 1 16.82 -18.15 -13.23
CA MET A 1 15.49 -17.61 -13.55
C MET A 1 14.81 -17.25 -12.24
N ASN A 2 14.24 -16.05 -12.18
CA ASN A 2 13.85 -15.29 -10.98
C ASN A 2 12.82 -15.99 -10.10
N VAL A 3 13.17 -16.27 -8.84
CA VAL A 3 12.24 -16.70 -7.77
C VAL A 3 11.03 -15.74 -7.63
N ALA A 4 11.22 -14.44 -7.90
CA ALA A 4 10.13 -13.45 -7.87
C ALA A 4 9.12 -13.60 -9.03
N ILE A 5 9.59 -13.98 -10.23
CA ILE A 5 8.72 -14.22 -11.39
C ILE A 5 7.93 -15.53 -11.19
N ASP A 6 8.56 -16.53 -10.57
CA ASP A 6 7.91 -17.80 -10.24
C ASP A 6 6.83 -17.61 -9.17
N LEU A 7 7.10 -16.77 -8.16
CA LEU A 7 6.12 -16.43 -7.12
C LEU A 7 4.92 -15.66 -7.68
N SER A 8 5.14 -14.64 -8.52
CA SER A 8 4.04 -13.84 -9.08
C SER A 8 3.14 -14.67 -9.98
N ALA A 9 3.73 -15.51 -10.85
CA ALA A 9 2.97 -16.44 -11.67
C ALA A 9 2.16 -17.43 -10.82
N GLY A 10 2.77 -18.00 -9.76
CA GLY A 10 2.07 -18.92 -8.85
C GLY A 10 0.90 -18.27 -8.11
N LEU A 11 1.05 -17.02 -7.65
CA LEU A 11 -0.03 -16.27 -7.01
C LEU A 11 -1.15 -15.91 -8.00
N PHE A 12 -0.77 -15.54 -9.23
CA PHE A 12 -1.71 -15.20 -10.29
C PHE A 12 -2.57 -16.41 -10.68
N SER A 13 -1.96 -17.57 -10.94
CA SER A 13 -2.68 -18.83 -11.21
C SER A 13 -3.56 -19.28 -10.05
N ARG A 14 -3.14 -19.01 -8.81
CA ARG A 14 -3.97 -19.30 -7.63
C ARG A 14 -5.21 -18.41 -7.57
N ILE A 15 -5.09 -17.11 -7.86
CA ILE A 15 -6.24 -16.20 -7.95
C ILE A 15 -7.18 -16.65 -9.07
N GLU A 16 -6.64 -16.98 -10.25
CA GLU A 16 -7.43 -17.49 -11.38
C GLU A 16 -8.25 -18.72 -10.99
N SER A 17 -7.60 -19.72 -10.38
CA SER A 17 -8.28 -20.96 -9.96
C SER A 17 -9.43 -20.68 -8.99
N LEU A 18 -9.21 -19.83 -7.97
CA LEU A 18 -10.23 -19.47 -7.00
C LEU A 18 -11.40 -18.69 -7.61
N LEU A 19 -11.12 -17.80 -8.57
CA LEU A 19 -12.16 -17.06 -9.29
C LEU A 19 -13.00 -18.00 -10.17
N LEU A 20 -12.37 -18.95 -10.87
CA LEU A 20 -13.09 -19.93 -11.69
C LEU A 20 -13.97 -20.84 -10.85
N GLU A 21 -13.47 -21.35 -9.72
CA GLU A 21 -14.26 -22.12 -8.77
C GLU A 21 -15.45 -21.32 -8.24
N TRP A 22 -15.25 -20.02 -7.96
CA TRP A 22 -16.32 -19.15 -7.49
C TRP A 22 -17.37 -18.87 -8.57
N ILE A 23 -16.91 -18.57 -9.79
CA ILE A 23 -17.75 -18.39 -10.99
C ILE A 23 -18.63 -19.61 -11.22
N GLU A 24 -18.05 -20.81 -11.20
CA GLU A 24 -18.77 -22.07 -11.42
C GLU A 24 -19.80 -22.32 -10.32
N ARG A 25 -19.41 -22.11 -9.05
CA ARG A 25 -20.28 -22.34 -7.88
C ARG A 25 -21.52 -21.45 -7.89
N GLU A 26 -21.35 -20.18 -8.24
CA GLU A 26 -22.43 -19.18 -8.18
C GLU A 26 -23.13 -18.94 -9.53
N GLY A 27 -22.60 -19.50 -10.62
CA GLY A 27 -23.15 -19.35 -11.98
C GLY A 27 -22.94 -17.97 -12.60
N TYR A 28 -21.82 -17.30 -12.30
CA TYR A 28 -21.50 -16.00 -12.87
C TYR A 28 -21.01 -16.13 -14.32
N SER A 29 -21.25 -15.11 -15.15
CA SER A 29 -20.70 -15.02 -16.51
C SER A 29 -19.36 -14.29 -16.55
N ARG A 30 -19.13 -13.36 -15.61
CA ARG A 30 -17.90 -12.60 -15.46
C ARG A 30 -17.75 -12.13 -14.01
N VAL A 31 -16.51 -12.08 -13.55
CA VAL A 31 -16.13 -11.37 -12.32
C VAL A 31 -15.08 -10.33 -12.70
N ASP A 32 -15.25 -9.11 -12.24
CA ASP A 32 -14.19 -8.10 -12.24
C ASP A 32 -14.04 -7.44 -10.88
N PHE A 33 -12.82 -7.01 -10.60
CA PHE A 33 -12.53 -6.27 -9.40
C PHE A 33 -11.36 -5.32 -9.61
N GLU A 34 -11.48 -4.16 -9.01
CA GLU A 34 -10.47 -3.11 -9.02
C GLU A 34 -9.86 -2.99 -7.63
N TYR A 35 -8.54 -2.85 -7.58
CA TYR A 35 -7.78 -2.55 -6.38
C TYR A 35 -7.07 -1.22 -6.52
N SER A 36 -7.20 -0.38 -5.51
CA SER A 36 -6.35 0.79 -5.27
C SER A 36 -5.45 0.49 -4.08
N TYR A 37 -4.15 0.74 -4.19
CA TYR A 37 -3.18 0.46 -3.14
C TYR A 37 -2.15 1.57 -3.00
N ILE A 38 -1.79 1.85 -1.75
CA ILE A 38 -0.64 2.67 -1.37
C ILE A 38 -0.08 2.16 -0.05
N ALA A 39 1.22 1.90 0.01
CA ALA A 39 1.89 1.41 1.20
C ALA A 39 1.25 0.12 1.74
N LEU A 40 0.57 0.22 2.89
CA LEU A 40 -0.17 -0.87 3.54
C LEU A 40 -1.69 -0.73 3.39
N ALA A 41 -2.15 0.40 2.87
CA ALA A 41 -3.55 0.74 2.69
C ALA A 41 -4.02 0.29 1.31
N GLY A 42 -5.20 -0.33 1.25
CA GLY A 42 -5.81 -0.73 0.00
C GLY A 42 -7.32 -0.77 0.11
N SER A 43 -7.99 -0.40 -0.96
CA SER A 43 -9.43 -0.51 -1.15
C SER A 43 -9.69 -1.33 -2.41
N TYR A 44 -10.86 -1.97 -2.46
CA TYR A 44 -11.29 -2.67 -3.65
C TYR A 44 -12.78 -2.56 -3.88
N ILE A 45 -13.17 -2.73 -5.13
CA ILE A 45 -14.57 -2.92 -5.53
C ILE A 45 -14.61 -4.16 -6.41
N CYS A 46 -15.60 -5.02 -6.19
CA CYS A 46 -15.82 -6.23 -6.98
C CYS A 46 -17.23 -6.22 -7.55
N TRP A 47 -17.34 -6.54 -8.84
CA TRP A 47 -18.57 -6.75 -9.56
C TRP A 47 -18.65 -8.18 -10.07
N VAL A 48 -19.85 -8.74 -9.98
CA VAL A 48 -20.20 -10.02 -10.57
C VAL A 48 -21.29 -9.79 -11.60
N HIS A 49 -21.21 -10.51 -12.70
CA HIS A 49 -22.15 -10.42 -13.80
C HIS A 49 -22.83 -11.76 -13.99
N THR A 50 -24.12 -11.71 -14.28
CA THR A 50 -24.94 -12.84 -14.71
C THR A 50 -25.73 -12.42 -15.96
N PRO A 51 -26.39 -13.36 -16.66
CA PRO A 51 -27.30 -13.00 -17.75
C PRO A 51 -28.40 -12.02 -17.34
N GLU A 52 -28.80 -12.02 -16.06
CA GLU A 52 -29.87 -11.16 -15.52
C GLU A 52 -29.41 -9.75 -15.14
N GLY A 53 -28.10 -9.52 -15.00
CA GLY A 53 -27.58 -8.20 -14.64
C GLY A 53 -26.21 -8.24 -13.95
N SER A 54 -25.92 -7.19 -13.18
CA SER A 54 -24.62 -7.03 -12.51
C SER A 54 -24.82 -6.50 -11.11
N ALA A 55 -24.01 -6.98 -10.17
CA ALA A 55 -24.10 -6.62 -8.77
C ALA A 55 -22.71 -6.37 -8.17
N ARG A 56 -22.63 -5.42 -7.24
CA ARG A 56 -21.45 -5.26 -6.39
C ARG A 56 -21.52 -6.25 -5.24
N VAL A 57 -20.42 -6.94 -5.00
CA VAL A 57 -20.31 -7.94 -3.93
C VAL A 57 -18.96 -7.80 -3.22
N HIS A 58 -18.84 -8.47 -2.06
CA HIS A 58 -17.53 -8.63 -1.43
C HIS A 58 -16.73 -9.69 -2.16
N LEU A 59 -15.47 -9.38 -2.42
CA LEU A 59 -14.53 -10.36 -2.94
C LEU A 59 -14.27 -11.43 -1.87
N PRO A 60 -14.24 -12.72 -2.22
CA PRO A 60 -13.87 -13.78 -1.28
C PRO A 60 -12.56 -13.47 -0.55
N SER A 61 -12.53 -13.74 0.76
CA SER A 61 -11.43 -13.32 1.63
C SER A 61 -10.11 -14.01 1.28
N ASP A 62 -10.16 -15.26 0.85
CA ASP A 62 -9.02 -16.01 0.32
C ASP A 62 -8.40 -15.34 -0.92
N ILE A 63 -9.21 -14.82 -1.83
CA ILE A 63 -8.74 -14.09 -3.01
C ILE A 63 -8.16 -12.73 -2.60
N SER A 64 -8.92 -11.93 -1.84
CA SER A 64 -8.50 -10.57 -1.45
C SER A 64 -7.19 -10.52 -0.65
N LEU A 65 -6.92 -11.54 0.18
CA LEU A 65 -5.67 -11.66 0.92
C LEU A 65 -4.46 -11.93 0.01
N ILE A 66 -4.66 -12.69 -1.07
CA ILE A 66 -3.58 -13.06 -2.01
C ILE A 66 -3.19 -11.88 -2.91
N VAL A 67 -4.13 -11.02 -3.29
CA VAL A 67 -3.87 -9.86 -4.18
C VAL A 67 -2.78 -8.94 -3.60
N ARG A 68 -2.78 -8.73 -2.27
CA ARG A 68 -1.73 -7.94 -1.60
C ARG A 68 -0.34 -8.54 -1.81
N ASP A 69 -0.23 -9.86 -1.75
CA ASP A 69 1.04 -10.56 -1.91
C ASP A 69 1.43 -10.60 -3.40
N LEU A 70 0.45 -10.72 -4.30
CA LEU A 70 0.65 -10.57 -5.75
C LEU A 70 1.27 -9.20 -6.07
N ARG A 71 0.70 -8.11 -5.55
CA ARG A 71 1.24 -6.75 -5.74
C ARG A 71 2.73 -6.66 -5.39
N ARG A 72 3.13 -7.23 -4.25
CA ARG A 72 4.52 -7.23 -3.79
C ARG A 72 5.43 -8.08 -4.66
N SER A 73 4.92 -9.18 -5.21
CA SER A 73 5.68 -10.03 -6.14
C SER A 73 5.84 -9.40 -7.54
N GLN A 74 4.94 -8.47 -7.91
CA GLN A 74 4.92 -7.78 -9.20
C GLN A 74 5.64 -6.42 -9.18
N VAL A 75 6.45 -6.14 -8.16
CA VAL A 75 7.24 -4.91 -8.09
C VAL A 75 8.18 -4.83 -9.28
N ASP A 76 8.04 -3.76 -10.06
CA ASP A 76 8.95 -3.42 -11.13
C ASP A 76 10.12 -2.59 -10.58
N SER A 77 11.33 -2.82 -11.08
CA SER A 77 12.54 -2.14 -10.56
C SER A 77 12.60 -0.66 -10.90
N HIS A 78 11.87 -0.20 -11.92
CA HIS A 78 11.82 1.18 -12.37
C HIS A 78 10.55 1.88 -11.91
N ARG A 79 9.41 1.18 -11.99
CA ARG A 79 8.09 1.77 -11.69
C ARG A 79 7.64 1.56 -10.24
N GLY A 80 8.27 0.65 -9.52
CA GLY A 80 7.81 0.17 -8.23
C GLY A 80 6.57 -0.72 -8.34
N ALA A 81 5.81 -0.81 -7.25
CA ALA A 81 4.53 -1.52 -7.23
C ALA A 81 3.44 -0.71 -7.96
N TRP A 82 2.50 -1.38 -8.61
CA TRP A 82 1.33 -0.70 -9.18
C TRP A 82 0.48 -0.04 -8.08
N LEU A 83 -0.20 1.05 -8.39
CA LEU A 83 -1.05 1.83 -7.45
C LEU A 83 -2.53 1.56 -7.67
N TRP A 84 -2.89 1.13 -8.88
CA TRP A 84 -4.20 0.61 -9.20
C TRP A 84 -4.05 -0.62 -10.09
N SER A 85 -4.94 -1.59 -9.94
CA SER A 85 -5.02 -2.72 -10.85
C SER A 85 -6.45 -3.22 -10.97
N HIS A 86 -6.85 -3.53 -12.21
CA HIS A 86 -8.12 -4.15 -12.55
C HIS A 86 -7.89 -5.58 -13.00
N PHE A 87 -8.66 -6.48 -12.41
CA PHE A 87 -8.61 -7.90 -12.68
C PHE A 87 -9.97 -8.36 -13.19
N TRP A 88 -9.98 -9.27 -14.17
CA TRP A 88 -11.24 -9.87 -14.62
C TRP A 88 -11.06 -11.28 -15.15
N VAL A 89 -12.14 -12.07 -15.04
CA VAL A 89 -12.29 -13.39 -15.64
C VAL A 89 -13.66 -13.46 -16.29
N ASP A 90 -13.70 -13.77 -17.57
CA ASP A 90 -14.92 -14.18 -18.25
C ASP A 90 -15.05 -15.70 -18.19
N ALA A 91 -16.20 -16.22 -17.76
CA ALA A 91 -16.43 -17.66 -17.59
C ALA A 91 -16.21 -18.46 -18.89
N ALA A 92 -16.49 -17.84 -20.04
CA ALA A 92 -16.31 -18.45 -21.35
C ALA A 92 -14.85 -18.55 -21.80
N GLU A 93 -13.99 -17.62 -21.35
CA GLU A 93 -12.57 -17.63 -21.66
C GLU A 93 -11.77 -18.44 -20.63
N GLY A 94 -12.17 -18.34 -19.36
CA GLY A 94 -11.55 -19.08 -18.27
C GLY A 94 -10.14 -18.59 -17.91
N VAL A 95 -9.78 -17.36 -18.29
CA VAL A 95 -8.45 -16.77 -18.07
C VAL A 95 -8.57 -15.52 -17.22
N LEU A 96 -7.65 -15.38 -16.25
CA LEU A 96 -7.48 -14.16 -15.48
C LEU A 96 -6.67 -13.14 -16.26
N HIS A 97 -7.25 -11.96 -16.41
CA HIS A 97 -6.61 -10.81 -17.00
C HIS A 97 -6.30 -9.77 -15.93
N GLN A 98 -5.30 -8.93 -16.21
CA GLN A 98 -4.89 -7.85 -15.33
C GLN A 98 -4.46 -6.62 -16.14
N GLU A 99 -4.93 -5.46 -15.71
CA GLU A 99 -4.44 -4.14 -16.10
C GLU A 99 -3.87 -3.42 -14.88
N CYS A 100 -2.80 -2.64 -15.06
CA CYS A 100 -2.10 -1.96 -13.97
C CYS A 100 -1.82 -0.50 -14.31
N ASP A 101 -1.95 0.38 -13.31
CA ASP A 101 -1.56 1.78 -13.37
C ASP A 101 -0.61 2.10 -12.20
N TRP A 102 0.49 2.78 -12.50
CA TRP A 102 1.52 3.19 -11.53
C TRP A 102 1.48 4.67 -11.16
N MET A 103 0.71 5.49 -11.89
CA MET A 103 0.71 6.96 -11.81
C MET A 103 -0.58 7.52 -11.22
N ARG A 104 -1.69 6.77 -11.29
CA ARG A 104 -2.98 7.15 -10.69
C ARG A 104 -2.86 7.34 -9.17
N GLU A 105 -3.44 8.42 -8.65
CA GLU A 105 -3.59 8.62 -7.21
C GLU A 105 -4.66 7.67 -6.66
N PRO A 106 -4.33 6.80 -5.68
CA PRO A 106 -5.30 5.91 -5.05
C PRO A 106 -6.35 6.68 -4.25
N GLU A 107 -7.60 6.23 -4.30
CA GLU A 107 -8.64 6.64 -3.38
C GLU A 107 -8.92 5.47 -2.43
N ILE A 108 -8.62 5.66 -1.15
CA ILE A 108 -8.78 4.63 -0.13
C ILE A 108 -9.94 5.03 0.76
N ASP A 109 -11.01 4.24 0.77
CA ASP A 109 -12.23 4.50 1.56
C ASP A 109 -12.80 5.92 1.34
N ASP A 110 -12.85 6.35 0.07
CA ASP A 110 -13.28 7.69 -0.38
C ASP A 110 -12.43 8.85 0.18
N GLU A 111 -11.26 8.55 0.75
CA GLU A 111 -10.30 9.54 1.25
C GLU A 111 -9.03 9.59 0.37
N PRO A 112 -8.44 10.79 0.19
CA PRO A 112 -7.17 10.94 -0.49
C PRO A 112 -6.03 10.38 0.35
N VAL A 113 -5.01 9.82 -0.32
CA VAL A 113 -3.84 9.24 0.34
C VAL A 113 -3.16 10.21 1.32
N GLY A 114 -2.69 9.71 2.47
CA GLY A 114 -1.93 10.51 3.42
C GLY A 114 -0.50 10.83 2.95
N ASN A 115 0.07 11.93 3.44
CA ASN A 115 1.46 12.31 3.12
C ASN A 115 2.47 11.20 3.49
N GLY A 116 2.24 10.55 4.64
CA GLY A 116 3.10 9.47 5.11
C GLY A 116 3.01 8.21 4.27
N ASP A 117 1.84 7.89 3.72
CA ASP A 117 1.67 6.71 2.87
C ASP A 117 2.41 6.87 1.54
N ALA A 118 2.41 8.08 0.95
CA ALA A 118 3.19 8.37 -0.25
C ALA A 118 4.70 8.24 0.00
N ALA A 119 5.22 8.77 1.12
CA ALA A 119 6.62 8.62 1.49
C ALA A 119 6.99 7.14 1.74
N PHE A 120 6.17 6.43 2.51
CA PHE A 120 6.40 5.03 2.83
C PHE A 120 6.31 4.11 1.60
N GLU A 121 5.42 4.41 0.65
CA GLU A 121 5.33 3.70 -0.62
C GLU A 121 6.64 3.82 -1.41
N LEU A 122 7.25 5.01 -1.48
CA LEU A 122 8.54 5.23 -2.15
C LEU A 122 9.71 4.53 -1.42
N ASP A 123 9.68 4.50 -0.09
CA ASP A 123 10.68 3.78 0.71
C ASP A 123 10.62 2.26 0.48
N GLN A 124 9.41 1.71 0.39
CA GLN A 124 9.18 0.27 0.24
C GLN A 124 9.31 -0.21 -1.21
N PHE A 125 8.87 0.61 -2.16
CA PHE A 125 8.85 0.29 -3.59
C PHE A 125 9.50 1.46 -4.37
N PRO A 126 10.85 1.53 -4.37
CA PRO A 126 11.57 2.61 -5.03
C PRO A 126 11.18 2.72 -6.51
N ARG A 127 11.16 3.96 -7.00
CA ARG A 127 10.79 4.30 -8.37
C ARG A 127 11.81 5.25 -8.97
N ASP A 128 12.02 5.13 -10.27
CA ASP A 128 12.75 6.13 -11.03
C ASP A 128 11.97 7.44 -11.07
N PRO A 129 12.64 8.61 -11.14
CA PRO A 129 11.96 9.92 -11.04
C PRO A 129 10.81 10.14 -12.04
N GLU A 130 10.87 9.55 -13.23
CA GLU A 130 9.82 9.65 -14.25
C GLU A 130 8.54 8.88 -13.87
N TRP A 131 8.65 7.88 -12.99
CA TRP A 131 7.55 7.05 -12.47
C TRP A 131 7.02 7.52 -11.13
N ILE A 132 7.43 8.71 -10.69
CA ILE A 132 6.90 9.36 -9.49
C ILE A 132 5.91 10.44 -9.94
N PRO A 133 4.60 10.21 -9.80
CA PRO A 133 3.62 11.22 -10.16
C PRO A 133 3.70 12.44 -9.23
N GLU A 134 3.31 13.61 -9.74
CA GLU A 134 3.45 14.90 -9.03
C GLU A 134 2.79 14.90 -7.65
N TRP A 135 1.60 14.30 -7.52
CA TRP A 135 0.89 14.19 -6.25
C TRP A 135 1.72 13.40 -5.21
N MET A 136 2.39 12.33 -5.63
CA MET A 136 3.19 11.47 -4.74
C MET A 136 4.45 12.20 -4.29
N ALA A 137 5.15 12.86 -5.23
CA ALA A 137 6.32 13.69 -4.91
C ALA A 137 5.97 14.81 -3.92
N THR A 138 4.85 15.50 -4.15
CA THR A 138 4.37 16.59 -3.30
C THR A 138 4.07 16.11 -1.88
N LYS A 139 3.34 14.99 -1.76
CA LYS A 139 2.97 14.37 -0.48
C LYS A 139 4.19 13.85 0.29
N ALA A 140 5.11 13.16 -0.39
CA ALA A 140 6.34 12.67 0.23
C ALA A 140 7.22 13.82 0.75
N ALA A 141 7.41 14.88 -0.05
CA ALA A 141 8.15 16.07 0.38
C ALA A 141 7.52 16.75 1.61
N ALA A 142 6.19 16.85 1.64
CA ALA A 142 5.46 17.38 2.79
C ALA A 142 5.67 16.52 4.05
N TYR A 143 5.65 15.20 3.91
CA TYR A 143 5.91 14.27 5.01
C TYR A 143 7.33 14.45 5.59
N HIS A 144 8.37 14.45 4.74
CA HIS A 144 9.74 14.61 5.22
C HIS A 144 9.95 15.93 5.95
N LYS A 145 9.39 17.02 5.44
CA LYS A 145 9.42 18.33 6.12
C LYS A 145 8.76 18.30 7.50
N GLU A 146 7.63 17.62 7.63
CA GLU A 146 6.96 17.47 8.93
C GLU A 146 7.73 16.54 9.88
N ALA A 147 8.31 15.46 9.35
CA ALA A 147 9.13 14.51 10.09
C ALA A 147 10.36 15.20 10.70
N GLU A 148 11.09 15.99 9.90
CA GLU A 148 12.22 16.80 10.38
C GLU A 148 11.79 17.80 11.47
N ARG A 149 10.65 18.48 11.29
CA ARG A 149 10.12 19.40 12.31
C ARG A 149 9.81 18.67 13.61
N ARG A 150 9.23 17.48 13.53
CA ARG A 150 8.89 16.64 14.68
C ARG A 150 10.15 16.11 15.37
N GLU A 151 11.18 15.74 14.62
CA GLU A 151 12.47 15.32 15.15
C GLU A 151 13.18 16.46 15.89
N ARG A 152 13.26 17.65 15.29
CA ARG A 152 13.83 18.84 15.96
C ARG A 152 13.10 19.17 17.27
N ARG A 153 11.78 19.01 17.31
CA ARG A 153 11.01 19.17 18.55
C ARG A 153 11.39 18.12 19.59
N ARG A 154 11.46 16.84 19.20
CA ARG A 154 11.88 15.73 20.07
C ARG A 154 13.29 15.95 20.62
N GLN A 155 14.21 16.46 19.80
CA GLN A 155 15.57 16.78 20.22
C GLN A 155 15.58 17.87 21.30
N ARG A 156 14.89 19.01 21.07
CA ARG A 156 14.77 20.06 22.09
C ARG A 156 14.15 19.56 23.39
N ASP A 157 13.14 18.69 23.30
CA ASP A 157 12.51 18.11 24.48
C ASP A 157 13.47 17.18 25.23
N ARG A 158 14.31 16.41 24.52
CA ARG A 158 15.37 15.57 25.12
C ARG A 158 16.45 16.43 25.78
N GLU A 159 16.93 17.47 25.12
CA GLU A 159 17.93 18.41 25.67
C GLU A 159 17.41 19.13 26.91
N ARG A 160 16.15 19.60 26.89
CA ARG A 160 15.50 20.22 28.06
C ARG A 160 15.40 19.24 29.24
N ARG A 161 15.04 17.99 28.98
CA ARG A 161 14.98 16.94 30.02
C ARG A 161 16.37 16.60 30.55
N ALA A 162 17.37 16.52 29.68
CA ALA A 162 18.76 16.27 30.08
C ALA A 162 19.32 17.40 30.94
N LYS A 163 19.11 18.67 30.54
CA LYS A 163 19.50 19.85 31.32
C LYS A 163 18.84 19.86 32.70
N LYS A 164 17.53 19.66 32.76
CA LYS A 164 16.79 19.60 34.04
C LYS A 164 17.29 18.46 34.94
N LYS A 165 17.64 17.30 34.35
CA LYS A 165 18.22 16.18 35.10
C LYS A 165 19.62 16.50 35.62
N ALA A 166 20.44 17.19 34.84
CA ALA A 166 21.78 17.61 35.25
C ALA A 166 21.74 18.67 36.37
N GLU A 167 20.85 19.67 36.27
CA GLU A 167 20.62 20.67 37.32
C GLU A 167 20.15 20.03 38.63
N ALA A 168 19.23 19.07 38.57
CA ALA A 168 18.75 18.35 39.77
C ALA A 168 19.79 17.38 40.37
N ALA A 169 20.83 17.01 39.63
CA ALA A 169 21.91 16.14 40.08
C ALA A 169 23.13 16.92 40.61
N GLN A 170 23.15 18.26 40.51
CA GLN A 170 24.15 19.06 41.19
C GLN A 170 23.87 19.02 42.70
N PRO A 171 24.80 18.54 43.55
CA PRO A 171 24.63 18.62 44.99
C PRO A 171 24.56 20.10 45.41
N GLU A 172 23.64 20.45 46.30
CA GLU A 172 23.68 21.74 46.99
C GLU A 172 25.09 21.92 47.58
N GLY A 173 25.82 22.90 47.08
CA GLY A 173 27.18 23.17 47.50
C GLY A 173 27.21 23.45 49.00
N ASN A 174 27.84 22.51 49.71
CA ASN A 174 28.55 22.63 50.98
C ASN A 174 28.76 24.08 51.46
N GLY A 175 27.76 24.61 52.18
CA GLY A 175 27.83 25.90 52.87
C GLY A 175 27.83 25.70 54.38
N ALA A 176 28.94 25.22 54.94
CA ALA A 176 29.25 25.34 56.36
C ALA A 176 30.74 25.07 56.59
N GLY A 177 31.51 26.11 56.88
CA GLY A 177 32.91 25.95 57.29
C GLY A 177 33.79 27.18 57.14
N GLU A 178 33.41 28.30 57.76
CA GLU A 178 34.35 29.26 58.36
C GLU A 178 33.81 29.69 59.73
#